data_AF-A0A7S3MUJ9-F1
#
_entry.id   AF-A0A7S3MUJ9-F1
#
_cell.length_a   1.000
_cell.length_b   1.000
_cell.length_c   1.000
_cell.angle_alpha   90.00
_cell.angle_beta   90.00
_cell.angle_gamma   90.00
#
_symmetry.space_group_name_H-M   'P 1'
#
loop_
_entity.id
_entity.type
_entity.pdbx_description
1 polymer ?
#
loop_
_entity_poly.entity_id
_entity_poly.type
_entity_poly.pdbx_seq_one_letter_code
_entity_poly.pdbx_strand_id
1 'polypeptide(L)'
;KLKEEAARLGKSSFAFAFYMDTQKEERARGVTIACTTKEFFTEKYHYTIIDAPGHRDFIKNMISGAAQADVCLLMVPADGNFTTSIQKGDHKAGEVQGQTRQHARLI
;
A
#
# COMPACT_ATOMS: atom_id res chain seq x y z
N LYS A 1 13.11 19.24 -0.83
CA LYS A 1 13.75 17.97 -1.25
C LYS A 1 12.75 16.95 -1.80
N LEU A 2 12.01 16.17 -0.99
CA LEU A 2 11.11 15.12 -1.53
C LEU A 2 9.94 15.67 -2.38
N LYS A 3 9.34 16.80 -1.99
CA LYS A 3 8.31 17.51 -2.79
C LYS A 3 8.84 17.96 -4.16
N GLU A 4 10.07 18.45 -4.22
CA GLU A 4 10.71 18.90 -5.46
C GLU A 4 11.07 17.71 -6.36
N GLU A 5 11.53 16.60 -5.77
CA GLU A 5 11.81 15.36 -6.49
C GLU A 5 10.53 14.76 -7.09
N ALA A 6 9.45 14.72 -6.32
CA ALA A 6 8.13 14.29 -6.78
C ALA A 6 7.60 15.19 -7.90
N ALA A 7 7.76 16.52 -7.76
CA ALA A 7 7.40 17.48 -8.81
C ALA A 7 8.21 17.27 -10.10
N ARG A 8 9.52 17.03 -9.99
CA ARG A 8 10.40 16.76 -11.15
C ARG A 8 10.00 15.49 -11.91
N LEU A 9 9.44 14.50 -11.22
CA LEU A 9 8.96 13.25 -11.82
C LEU A 9 7.48 13.32 -12.26
N GLY A 10 6.86 14.50 -12.24
CA GLY A 10 5.45 14.66 -12.63
C GLY A 10 4.45 14.05 -11.64
N LYS A 11 4.88 13.77 -10.41
CA LYS A 11 4.12 13.09 -9.34
C LYS A 11 3.98 13.96 -8.11
N SER A 12 3.73 15.26 -8.29
CA SER A 12 3.61 16.23 -7.21
C SER A 12 2.55 15.86 -6.16
N SER A 13 1.49 15.13 -6.55
CA SER A 13 0.46 14.59 -5.65
C SER A 13 0.95 13.45 -4.74
N PHE A 14 2.08 12.80 -5.07
CA PHE A 14 2.63 11.64 -4.35
C PHE A 14 3.76 12.01 -3.38
N ALA A 15 3.90 13.29 -3.02
CA ALA A 15 5.01 13.73 -2.18
C ALA A 15 5.10 13.01 -0.82
N PHE A 16 3.96 12.56 -0.27
CA PHE A 16 3.93 11.78 0.97
C PHE A 16 4.33 10.30 0.75
N ALA A 17 3.92 9.69 -0.37
CA ALA A 17 4.34 8.33 -0.72
C ALA A 17 5.86 8.23 -0.87
N PHE A 18 6.51 9.25 -1.41
CA PHE A 18 7.98 9.33 -1.57
C PHE A 18 8.76 9.29 -0.26
N TYR A 19 8.10 9.52 0.88
CA TYR A 19 8.71 9.36 2.19
C TYR A 19 8.89 7.87 2.57
N MET A 20 7.95 7.01 2.13
CA MET A 20 7.98 5.57 2.33
C MET A 20 8.67 4.86 1.17
N ASP A 21 8.39 5.26 -0.07
CA ASP A 21 9.00 4.71 -1.28
C ASP A 21 10.46 5.16 -1.39
N THR A 22 11.39 4.25 -1.09
CA THR A 22 12.83 4.53 -1.12
C THR A 22 13.48 4.08 -2.42
N GLN A 23 12.88 3.12 -3.14
CA GLN A 23 13.48 2.60 -4.36
C GLN A 23 13.17 3.49 -5.57
N LYS A 24 14.13 3.58 -6.50
CA LYS A 24 13.97 4.36 -7.73
C LYS A 24 12.81 3.84 -8.58
N GLU A 25 12.61 2.52 -8.62
CA GLU A 25 11.52 1.91 -9.38
C GLU A 25 10.15 2.23 -8.79
N GLU A 26 10.00 2.20 -7.46
CA GLU A 26 8.78 2.59 -6.75
C GLU A 26 8.40 4.03 -7.05
N ARG A 27 9.36 4.96 -6.98
CA ARG A 27 9.14 6.38 -7.30
C ARG A 27 8.79 6.60 -8.77
N ALA A 28 9.46 5.88 -9.68
CA ALA A 28 9.20 5.97 -11.11
C ALA A 28 7.80 5.43 -11.47
N ARG A 29 7.39 4.30 -10.88
CA ARG A 29 6.09 3.66 -11.15
C ARG A 29 4.95 4.24 -10.32
N GLY A 30 5.24 4.81 -9.15
CA GLY A 30 4.25 5.36 -8.22
C GLY A 30 3.45 4.27 -7.52
N VAL A 31 4.09 3.12 -7.32
CA VAL A 31 3.52 1.92 -6.70
C VAL A 31 4.58 1.37 -5.77
N THR A 32 4.21 1.17 -4.50
CA THR A 32 5.05 0.50 -3.51
C THR A 32 5.24 -0.96 -3.91
N ILE A 33 6.47 -1.44 -3.89
CA ILE A 33 6.87 -2.79 -4.33
C ILE A 33 7.34 -3.61 -3.12
N ALA A 34 8.17 -3.00 -2.27
CA ALA A 34 8.72 -3.63 -1.08
C ALA A 34 8.17 -2.96 0.18
N CYS A 35 8.02 -3.75 1.25
CA CYS A 35 7.60 -3.20 2.52
C CYS A 35 8.68 -2.28 3.09
N THR A 36 8.29 -1.09 3.51
CA THR A 36 9.19 -0.15 4.18
C THR A 36 8.71 0.11 5.60
N THR A 37 9.64 0.00 6.53
CA THR A 37 9.39 0.22 7.95
C THR A 37 9.88 1.60 8.38
N LYS A 38 9.06 2.34 9.11
CA LYS A 38 9.42 3.61 9.76
C LYS A 38 8.96 3.60 11.21
N GLU A 39 9.75 4.20 12.07
CA GLU A 39 9.44 4.30 13.49
C GLU A 39 9.08 5.73 13.86
N PHE A 40 8.16 5.87 14.81
CA PHE A 40 7.85 7.15 15.43
C PHE A 40 7.51 6.96 16.91
N PHE A 41 7.72 8.01 17.69
CA PHE A 41 7.52 8.01 19.13
C PHE A 41 6.41 9.00 19.47
N THR A 42 5.51 8.56 20.35
CA THR A 42 4.57 9.42 21.06
C THR A 42 5.05 9.56 22.50
N GLU A 43 4.38 10.38 23.32
CA GLU A 43 4.72 10.53 24.75
C GLU A 43 4.66 9.20 25.52
N LYS A 44 3.83 8.24 25.07
CA LYS A 44 3.54 7.01 25.79
C LYS A 44 4.01 5.74 25.09
N TYR A 45 4.12 5.76 23.76
CA TYR A 45 4.36 4.55 22.96
C TYR A 45 5.35 4.81 21.83
N HIS A 46 6.14 3.79 21.54
CA HIS A 46 6.94 3.66 20.33
C HIS A 46 6.14 2.84 19.32
N TYR A 47 5.96 3.39 18.12
CA TYR A 47 5.20 2.78 17.05
C TYR A 47 6.08 2.53 15.85
N THR A 48 5.78 1.44 15.16
CA THR A 48 6.40 1.05 13.90
C THR A 48 5.31 1.00 12.83
N ILE A 49 5.47 1.77 11.76
CA ILE A 49 4.60 1.75 10.58
C ILE A 49 5.28 0.88 9.53
N ILE A 50 4.53 -0.08 9.01
CA ILE A 50 4.91 -0.88 7.85
C ILE A 50 4.00 -0.45 6.70
N ASP A 51 4.58 0.18 5.67
CA ASP A 51 3.89 0.42 4.41
C ASP A 51 4.03 -0.80 3.52
N ALA A 52 2.90 -1.38 3.10
CA ALA A 52 2.84 -2.65 2.40
C ALA A 52 2.26 -2.46 0.99
N PRO A 53 2.76 -3.20 -0.02
CA PRO A 53 2.36 -2.99 -1.40
C PRO A 53 0.92 -3.44 -1.66
N GLY A 54 0.17 -2.64 -2.44
CA GLY A 54 -1.24 -2.90 -2.72
C GLY A 54 -1.54 -3.57 -4.06
N HIS A 55 -0.54 -3.75 -4.92
CA HIS A 55 -0.71 -4.37 -6.24
C HIS A 55 -0.69 -5.89 -6.15
N ARG A 56 -1.54 -6.55 -6.96
CA ARG A 56 -1.71 -8.02 -6.95
C ARG A 56 -0.40 -8.79 -7.12
N ASP A 57 0.50 -8.27 -7.95
CA ASP A 57 1.80 -8.90 -8.22
C ASP A 57 2.74 -8.93 -7.01
N PHE A 58 2.48 -8.07 -6.01
CA PHE A 58 3.32 -7.91 -4.82
C PHE A 58 2.65 -8.44 -3.54
N ILE A 59 1.60 -9.26 -3.67
CA ILE A 59 0.85 -9.79 -2.52
C ILE A 59 1.74 -10.57 -1.53
N LYS A 60 2.77 -11.25 -2.03
CA LYS A 60 3.73 -11.99 -1.18
C LYS A 60 4.51 -11.04 -0.26
N ASN A 61 4.87 -9.87 -0.78
CA ASN A 61 5.60 -8.86 0.00
C ASN A 61 4.67 -8.28 1.07
N MET A 62 3.40 -8.01 0.73
CA MET A 62 2.39 -7.57 1.68
C MET A 62 2.22 -8.56 2.84
N ILE A 63 2.10 -9.86 2.56
CA ILE A 63 1.99 -10.91 3.59
C ILE A 63 3.20 -10.88 4.54
N SER A 64 4.42 -10.76 4.01
CA SER A 64 5.64 -10.66 4.81
C SER A 64 5.68 -9.41 5.69
N GLY A 65 5.09 -8.30 5.25
CA GLY A 65 4.95 -7.08 6.04
C GLY A 65 3.87 -7.23 7.13
N ALA A 66 2.69 -7.72 6.76
CA ALA A 66 1.58 -7.92 7.68
C ALA A 66 1.91 -8.90 8.82
N ALA A 67 2.72 -9.93 8.54
CA ALA A 67 3.17 -10.90 9.55
C ALA A 67 4.01 -10.29 10.69
N GLN A 68 4.51 -9.06 10.53
CA GLN A 68 5.30 -8.36 11.55
C GLN A 68 4.47 -7.33 12.35
N ALA A 69 3.19 -7.13 12.01
CA ALA A 69 2.34 -6.11 12.61
C ALA A 69 1.24 -6.72 13.48
N ASP A 70 0.98 -6.11 14.64
CA ASP A 70 -0.11 -6.49 15.53
C ASP A 70 -1.46 -5.86 15.13
N VAL A 71 -1.42 -4.72 14.44
CA VAL A 71 -2.60 -3.92 14.07
C VAL A 71 -2.57 -3.61 12.58
N CYS A 72 -3.71 -3.77 11.93
CA CYS A 72 -3.89 -3.46 10.51
C CYS A 72 -4.74 -2.20 10.29
N LEU A 73 -4.34 -1.39 9.31
CA LEU A 73 -5.16 -0.32 8.74
C LEU A 73 -5.55 -0.70 7.31
N LEU A 74 -6.84 -0.97 7.09
CA LEU A 74 -7.38 -1.26 5.76
C LEU A 74 -7.98 0.02 5.14
N MET A 75 -7.33 0.54 4.10
CA MET A 75 -7.84 1.67 3.33
C MET A 75 -8.82 1.20 2.25
N VAL A 76 -9.98 1.86 2.17
CA VAL A 76 -11.04 1.55 1.20
C VAL A 76 -11.37 2.82 0.40
N PRO A 77 -11.42 2.75 -0.94
CA PRO A 77 -11.80 3.90 -1.75
C PRO A 77 -13.25 4.31 -1.49
N ALA A 78 -13.48 5.62 -1.41
CA ALA A 78 -14.80 6.22 -1.22
C ALA A 78 -15.39 6.80 -2.52
N ASP A 79 -14.76 6.52 -3.66
CA ASP A 79 -15.20 6.93 -4.99
C ASP A 79 -15.91 5.78 -5.73
N GLY A 80 -16.08 5.91 -7.05
CA GLY A 80 -16.69 4.87 -7.89
C GLY A 80 -15.95 3.52 -7.87
N ASN A 81 -14.74 3.44 -7.32
CA ASN A 81 -13.97 2.20 -7.20
C ASN A 81 -14.30 1.41 -5.93
N PHE A 82 -15.20 1.89 -5.06
CA PHE A 82 -15.61 1.14 -3.86
C PHE A 82 -16.07 -0.28 -4.21
N THR A 83 -17.00 -0.41 -5.16
CA THR A 83 -17.60 -1.70 -5.53
C THR A 83 -16.57 -2.66 -6.15
N THR A 84 -15.69 -2.16 -7.02
CA THR A 84 -14.64 -2.95 -7.66
C THR A 84 -13.58 -3.41 -6.66
N SER A 85 -13.23 -2.57 -5.69
CA SER A 85 -12.23 -2.91 -4.66
C SER A 85 -12.66 -4.03 -3.70
N ILE A 86 -13.96 -4.16 -3.42
CA ILE A 86 -14.52 -5.18 -2.51
C ILE A 86 -15.13 -6.40 -3.22
N GLN A 87 -15.11 -6.42 -4.55
CA GLN A 87 -15.72 -7.45 -5.39
C GLN A 87 -15.23 -8.86 -5.01
N LYS A 88 -16.18 -9.81 -4.99
CA LYS A 88 -15.88 -11.24 -4.91
C LYS A 88 -15.27 -11.69 -6.23
N GLY A 89 -14.16 -12.42 -6.17
CA GLY A 89 -13.67 -13.11 -7.37
C GLY A 89 -14.48 -14.37 -7.62
N ASP A 90 -14.72 -14.66 -8.89
CA ASP A 90 -15.26 -15.93 -9.36
C ASP A 90 -14.41 -16.40 -10.56
N HIS A 91 -13.55 -17.37 -10.31
CA HIS A 91 -12.67 -17.94 -11.33
C HIS A 91 -13.44 -18.65 -12.45
N LYS A 92 -14.67 -19.11 -12.21
CA LYS A 92 -15.51 -19.76 -13.23
C LYS A 92 -16.17 -18.74 -14.16
N ALA A 93 -16.54 -17.57 -13.61
CA ALA A 93 -17.12 -16.46 -14.36
C ALA A 93 -16.07 -15.48 -14.93
N GLY A 94 -14.78 -15.68 -14.63
CA GLY A 94 -13.70 -14.78 -15.05
C GLY A 94 -13.63 -13.48 -14.23
N GLU A 95 -14.33 -13.41 -13.10
CA GLU A 95 -14.37 -12.24 -12.25
C GLU A 95 -13.12 -12.14 -11.36
N VAL A 96 -12.40 -11.03 -11.49
CA VAL A 96 -11.20 -10.76 -10.70
C VAL A 96 -11.61 -10.28 -9.31
N GLN A 97 -10.99 -10.86 -8.28
CA GLN A 97 -11.20 -10.43 -6.90
C GLN A 97 -10.63 -9.02 -6.67
N GLY A 98 -11.42 -8.17 -6.02
CA GLY A 98 -10.97 -6.85 -5.60
C GLY A 98 -9.84 -6.91 -4.57
N GLN A 99 -8.85 -6.02 -4.69
CA GLN A 99 -7.64 -6.07 -3.87
C GLN A 99 -7.92 -5.77 -2.39
N THR A 100 -8.81 -4.83 -2.07
CA THR A 100 -9.22 -4.55 -0.69
C THR A 100 -9.83 -5.79 -0.03
N ARG A 101 -10.67 -6.54 -0.76
CA ARG A 101 -11.20 -7.82 -0.27
C ARG A 101 -10.11 -8.86 -0.07
N GLN A 102 -9.16 -8.94 -0.99
CA GLN A 102 -8.05 -9.89 -0.91
C GLN A 102 -7.18 -9.61 0.32
N HIS A 103 -6.82 -8.34 0.57
CA HIS A 103 -6.03 -7.95 1.74
C HIS A 103 -6.76 -8.23 3.05
N ALA A 104 -8.06 -7.91 3.14
CA ALA A 104 -8.87 -8.17 4.32
C ALA A 104 -8.98 -9.66 4.70
N ARG A 105 -8.61 -10.59 3.81
CA ARG A 105 -8.59 -12.04 4.09
C ARG A 105 -7.21 -12.59 4.41
N LEU A 106 -6.16 -11.83 4.10
CA LEU A 106 -4.76 -12.25 4.21
C LEU A 106 -4.07 -11.67 5.44
N ILE A 107 -4.62 -10.58 5.96
CA ILE A 107 -4.23 -9.95 7.22
C ILE A 107 -5.14 -10.51 8.32
#